data_AF-A0A0P7K5P2-F1
#
_entry.id   AF-A0A0P7K5P2-F1
#
_cell.length_a   1.000
_cell.length_b   1.000
_cell.length_c   1.000
_cell.angle_alpha   90.00
_cell.angle_beta   90.00
_cell.angle_gamma   90.00
#
_symmetry.space_group_name_H-M   'P 1'
#
loop_
_entity.id
_entity.type
_entity.pdbx_description
1 polymer ?
#
loop_
_entity_poly.entity_id
_entity_poly.type
_entity_poly.pdbx_seq_one_letter_code
_entity_poly.pdbx_strand_id
1 'polypeptide(L)'
;MKRKHYIIMVIAFIVEIFLTYWIASMFSVRFIEVMFFTGIAFTLGTLYFTSSGGAMSRLYASQASAQKGIIQQRERFNFKAGPVFLASLLFFLIGLVFFILLIMGIIPPQ
;
A
#
# COMPACT_ATOMS: atom_id res chain seq x y z
N MET A 1 -4.96 10.62 -15.42
CA MET A 1 -4.61 11.00 -14.03
C MET A 1 -3.82 12.30 -14.05
N LYS A 2 -4.01 13.21 -13.07
CA LYS A 2 -3.22 14.46 -12.99
C LYS A 2 -1.75 14.10 -12.70
N ARG A 3 -0.78 14.81 -13.30
CA ARG A 3 0.68 14.58 -13.17
C ARG A 3 1.15 14.39 -11.71
N LYS A 4 0.53 15.10 -10.77
CA LYS A 4 0.76 14.98 -9.31
C LYS A 4 0.50 13.57 -8.75
N HIS A 5 -0.53 12.87 -9.24
CA HIS A 5 -0.87 11.52 -8.78
C HIS A 5 0.17 10.48 -9.22
N TYR A 6 0.75 10.66 -10.41
CA TYR A 6 1.82 9.78 -10.89
C TYR A 6 3.09 9.92 -10.05
N ILE A 7 3.45 11.14 -9.67
CA ILE A 7 4.60 11.40 -8.78
C ILE A 7 4.40 10.72 -7.42
N ILE A 8 3.21 10.85 -6.84
CA ILE A 8 2.88 10.20 -5.55
C ILE A 8 2.96 8.68 -5.66
N MET A 9 2.48 8.10 -6.76
CA MET A 9 2.55 6.66 -7.02
C MET A 9 4.00 6.17 -7.12
N VAL A 10 4.86 6.89 -7.85
CA VAL A 10 6.29 6.54 -7.97
C VAL A 10 7.01 6.63 -6.63
N ILE A 11 6.77 7.70 -5.86
CA ILE A 11 7.36 7.84 -4.52
C ILE A 11 6.91 6.70 -3.61
N ALA A 12 5.61 6.37 -3.60
CA ALA A 12 5.09 5.26 -2.81
C ALA A 12 5.79 3.93 -3.17
N PHE A 13 5.96 3.65 -4.46
CA PHE A 13 6.62 2.45 -4.94
C PHE A 13 8.09 2.37 -4.50
N ILE A 14 8.83 3.48 -4.56
CA ILE A 14 10.22 3.56 -4.08
C ILE A 14 10.29 3.28 -2.57
N VAL A 15 9.37 3.85 -1.79
CA VAL A 15 9.29 3.64 -0.34
C VAL A 15 8.99 2.18 -0.02
N GLU A 16 8.06 1.54 -0.73
CA GLU A 16 7.73 0.12 -0.55
C GLU A 16 8.91 -0.82 -0.83
N ILE A 17 9.68 -0.54 -1.88
CA ILE A 17 10.91 -1.27 -2.19
C ILE A 17 11.91 -1.11 -1.05
N PHE A 18 12.14 0.12 -0.58
CA PHE A 18 13.12 0.38 0.46
C PHE A 18 12.75 -0.28 1.79
N LEU A 19 11.46 -0.22 2.18
CA LEU A 19 10.98 -0.90 3.38
C LEU A 19 11.12 -2.42 3.26
N THR A 20 10.73 -2.99 2.11
CA THR A 20 10.84 -4.44 1.87
C THR A 20 12.29 -4.88 1.90
N TYR A 21 13.21 -4.10 1.33
CA TYR A 21 14.64 -4.37 1.36
C TYR A 21 15.19 -4.33 2.79
N TRP A 22 14.75 -3.36 3.59
CA TRP A 22 15.18 -3.24 4.98
C TRP A 22 14.70 -4.42 5.83
N ILE A 23 13.45 -4.85 5.65
CA ILE A 23 12.90 -6.05 6.31
C ILE A 23 13.67 -7.30 5.85
N ALA A 24 13.89 -7.47 4.56
CA ALA A 24 14.65 -8.61 4.03
C ALA A 24 16.06 -8.70 4.62
N SER A 25 16.76 -7.56 4.71
CA SER A 25 18.08 -7.45 5.33
C SER A 25 18.06 -7.82 6.81
N MET A 26 17.06 -7.35 7.58
CA MET A 26 16.93 -7.64 9.00
C MET A 26 16.72 -9.14 9.28
N PHE A 27 15.94 -9.83 8.46
CA PHE A 27 15.69 -11.26 8.62
C PHE A 27 16.71 -12.15 7.89
N SER A 28 17.66 -11.57 7.15
CA SER A 28 18.58 -12.30 6.25
C SER A 28 17.84 -13.24 5.28
N VAL A 29 16.62 -12.85 4.88
CA VAL A 29 15.77 -13.60 3.94
C VAL A 29 15.85 -12.94 2.58
N ARG A 30 15.64 -13.73 1.52
CA ARG A 30 15.64 -13.21 0.15
C ARG A 30 14.54 -12.15 -0.02
N PHE A 31 14.91 -11.05 -0.67
CA PHE A 31 13.98 -9.97 -1.00
C PHE A 31 12.72 -10.49 -1.69
N ILE A 32 12.88 -11.44 -2.62
CA ILE A 32 11.80 -11.99 -3.43
C ILE A 32 10.78 -12.80 -2.62
N GLU A 33 11.19 -13.40 -1.49
CA GLU A 33 10.30 -14.15 -0.60
C GLU A 33 9.49 -13.18 0.28
N VAL A 34 10.17 -12.15 0.80
CA VAL A 34 9.56 -11.14 1.65
C VAL A 34 8.65 -10.19 0.87
N MET A 35 8.96 -9.93 -0.39
CA MET A 35 8.25 -8.99 -1.27
C MET A 35 6.78 -9.33 -1.46
N PHE A 36 6.43 -10.61 -1.53
CA PHE A 36 5.03 -11.02 -1.61
C PHE A 36 4.26 -10.69 -0.33
N PHE A 37 4.81 -11.08 0.82
CA PHE A 37 4.17 -10.86 2.13
C PHE A 37 4.09 -9.37 2.47
N THR A 38 5.13 -8.59 2.21
CA THR A 38 5.11 -7.13 2.40
C THR A 38 4.16 -6.46 1.43
N GLY A 39 4.08 -6.93 0.17
CA GLY A 39 3.11 -6.45 -0.81
C GLY A 39 1.66 -6.63 -0.35
N ILE A 40 1.32 -7.78 0.26
CA ILE A 40 0.01 -7.99 0.88
C ILE A 40 -0.21 -6.98 2.02
N ALA A 41 0.77 -6.86 2.93
CA ALA A 41 0.67 -5.96 4.08
C ALA A 41 0.47 -4.49 3.66
N PHE A 42 1.20 -4.02 2.64
CA PHE A 42 1.05 -2.67 2.12
C PHE A 42 -0.27 -2.48 1.38
N THR A 43 -0.72 -3.46 0.59
CA THR A 43 -2.01 -3.38 -0.09
C THR A 43 -3.17 -3.33 0.91
N LEU A 44 -3.18 -4.21 1.91
CA LEU A 44 -4.21 -4.23 2.95
C LEU A 44 -4.13 -2.99 3.87
N GLY A 45 -2.92 -2.57 4.23
CA GLY A 45 -2.71 -1.35 5.01
C GLY A 45 -3.22 -0.12 4.28
N THR A 46 -2.83 0.06 3.02
CA THR A 46 -3.27 1.19 2.20
C THR A 46 -4.77 1.14 1.91
N LEU A 47 -5.37 -0.05 1.72
CA LEU A 47 -6.82 -0.24 1.66
C LEU A 47 -7.51 0.27 2.92
N TYR A 48 -7.02 -0.13 4.09
CA TYR A 48 -7.60 0.29 5.37
C TYR A 48 -7.55 1.81 5.53
N PHE A 49 -6.41 2.44 5.19
CA PHE A 49 -6.25 3.90 5.28
C PHE A 49 -7.01 4.68 4.20
N THR A 50 -7.16 4.12 3.01
CA THR A 50 -7.77 4.78 1.85
C THR A 50 -9.30 4.66 1.85
N SER A 51 -9.85 3.66 2.54
CA SER A 51 -11.30 3.52 2.66
C SER A 51 -11.91 4.73 3.40
N SER A 52 -13.05 5.25 2.93
CA SER A 52 -13.69 6.43 3.54
C SER A 52 -14.17 6.19 4.99
N GLY A 53 -14.12 4.95 5.49
CA GLY A 53 -14.32 4.58 6.89
C GLY A 53 -13.04 4.34 7.72
N GLY A 54 -11.86 4.56 7.16
CA GLY A 54 -10.56 4.32 7.82
C GLY A 54 -10.28 5.25 9.01
N ALA A 55 -9.25 4.94 9.80
CA ALA A 55 -8.86 5.77 10.95
C ALA A 55 -8.49 7.21 10.54
N MET A 56 -7.77 7.37 9.43
CA MET A 56 -7.36 8.68 8.93
C MET A 56 -8.53 9.51 8.40
N SER A 57 -9.46 8.92 7.63
CA SER A 57 -10.64 9.66 7.15
C SER A 57 -11.50 10.18 8.30
N ARG A 58 -11.64 9.39 9.38
CA ARG A 58 -12.32 9.81 10.61
C ARG A 58 -11.59 10.93 11.33
N LEU A 59 -10.27 10.91 11.42
CA LEU A 59 -9.49 11.99 12.04
C LEU A 59 -9.62 13.29 11.25
N TYR A 60 -9.48 13.25 9.92
CA TYR A 60 -9.67 14.43 9.08
C TYR A 60 -11.10 14.97 9.12
N ALA A 61 -12.11 14.09 9.09
CA ALA A 61 -13.51 14.48 9.24
C ALA A 61 -13.78 15.11 10.61
N SER A 62 -13.19 14.57 11.68
CA SER A 62 -13.33 15.12 13.04
C SER A 62 -12.66 16.48 13.17
N GLN A 63 -11.46 16.67 12.62
CA GLN A 63 -10.77 17.97 12.59
C GLN A 63 -11.54 18.99 11.76
N ALA A 64 -12.00 18.61 10.58
CA ALA A 64 -12.79 19.49 9.72
C ALA A 64 -14.14 19.89 10.36
N SER A 65 -14.78 18.95 11.06
CA SER A 65 -16.02 19.20 11.80
C SER A 65 -15.78 20.10 13.02
N ALA A 66 -14.68 19.89 13.77
CA ALA A 66 -14.30 20.74 14.89
C ALA A 66 -13.96 22.17 14.46
N GLN A 67 -13.31 22.32 13.30
CA GLN A 67 -12.88 23.62 12.79
C GLN A 67 -14.01 24.43 12.14
N LYS A 68 -15.04 23.76 11.60
CA LYS A 68 -16.18 24.43 10.92
C LYS A 68 -17.48 24.42 11.72
N GLY A 69 -17.55 23.67 12.83
CA GLY A 69 -18.76 23.54 13.67
C GLY A 69 -19.92 22.79 13.00
N ILE A 70 -19.71 22.20 11.81
CA ILE A 70 -20.74 21.48 11.05
C ILE A 70 -20.50 19.99 11.23
N ILE A 71 -21.47 19.27 11.79
CA ILE A 71 -21.43 17.80 11.90
C ILE A 71 -21.57 17.24 10.47
N GLN A 72 -20.45 16.82 9.90
CA GLN A 72 -20.42 16.25 8.56
C GLN A 72 -21.04 14.84 8.61
N GLN A 73 -22.19 14.65 7.95
CA GLN A 73 -22.86 13.34 7.83
C GLN A 73 -21.83 12.28 7.39
N ARG A 74 -21.77 11.14 8.08
CA ARG A 74 -20.87 10.02 7.74
C ARG A 74 -21.06 9.68 6.26
N GLU A 75 -20.08 10.02 5.43
CA GLU A 75 -20.11 9.66 4.01
C GLU A 75 -20.24 8.14 3.89
N ARG A 76 -21.20 7.70 3.05
CA ARG A 76 -21.35 6.29 2.69
C ARG A 76 -19.99 5.74 2.25
N PHE A 77 -19.66 4.52 2.67
CA PHE A 77 -18.38 3.88 2.41
C PHE A 77 -18.09 3.91 0.90
N ASN A 78 -17.25 4.85 0.48
CA ASN A 78 -16.90 5.11 -0.90
C ASN A 78 -15.42 4.81 -1.03
N PHE A 79 -15.13 3.68 -1.67
CA PHE A 79 -13.78 3.26 -1.92
C PHE A 79 -13.20 4.10 -3.07
N LYS A 80 -12.42 5.13 -2.74
CA LYS A 80 -11.65 5.89 -3.74
C LYS A 80 -10.26 5.29 -3.82
N ALA A 81 -10.03 4.41 -4.81
CA ALA A 81 -8.71 3.86 -5.09
C ALA A 81 -7.68 4.99 -5.32
N GLY A 82 -6.89 5.30 -4.29
CA GLY A 82 -5.86 6.32 -4.34
C GLY A 82 -4.67 5.88 -5.19
N PRO A 83 -3.83 6.82 -5.67
CA PRO A 83 -2.63 6.49 -6.43
C PRO A 83 -1.63 5.63 -5.63
N VAL A 84 -1.61 5.77 -4.30
CA VAL A 84 -0.78 4.93 -3.40
C VAL A 84 -1.28 3.49 -3.39
N PHE A 85 -2.60 3.28 -3.24
CA PHE A 85 -3.19 1.94 -3.30
C PHE A 85 -2.90 1.24 -4.64
N LEU A 86 -2.95 1.99 -5.75
CA LEU A 86 -2.60 1.43 -7.07
C LEU A 86 -1.12 1.01 -7.14
N ALA A 87 -0.21 1.79 -6.54
CA ALA A 87 1.20 1.43 -6.43
C ALA A 87 1.39 0.14 -5.61
N SER A 88 0.78 0.06 -4.42
CA SER A 88 0.86 -1.12 -3.55
C SER A 88 0.30 -2.36 -4.22
N LEU A 89 -0.83 -2.23 -4.93
CA LEU A 89 -1.45 -3.32 -5.68
C LEU A 89 -0.52 -3.81 -6.80
N LEU A 90 0.12 -2.89 -7.54
CA LEU A 90 1.10 -3.25 -8.56
C LEU A 90 2.32 -3.94 -7.96
N PHE A 91 2.84 -3.43 -6.83
CA PHE A 91 3.95 -4.04 -6.12
C PHE A 91 3.61 -5.46 -5.66
N PHE A 92 2.40 -5.66 -5.12
CA PHE A 92 1.87 -6.98 -4.75
C PHE A 92 1.77 -7.92 -5.96
N LEU A 93 1.21 -7.47 -7.09
CA LEU A 93 1.08 -8.29 -8.29
C LEU A 93 2.45 -8.74 -8.84
N ILE A 94 3.41 -7.82 -8.88
CA ILE A 94 4.78 -8.13 -9.28
C ILE A 94 5.40 -9.14 -8.29
N GLY A 95 5.21 -8.94 -6.98
CA GLY A 95 5.68 -9.84 -5.94
C GLY A 95 5.06 -11.24 -6.04
N LEU A 96 3.78 -11.33 -6.38
CA LEU A 96 3.07 -12.59 -6.60
C LEU A 96 3.66 -13.37 -7.80
N VAL A 97 3.92 -12.69 -8.92
CA VAL A 97 4.55 -13.34 -10.09
C VAL A 97 5.91 -13.91 -9.71
N PHE A 98 6.74 -13.12 -9.02
CA PHE A 98 8.06 -13.57 -8.58
C PHE A 98 8.00 -14.71 -7.56
N PHE A 99 7.02 -14.70 -6.66
CA PHE A 99 6.81 -15.76 -5.69
C PHE A 99 6.38 -17.08 -6.35
N ILE A 100 5.52 -17.01 -7.37
CA ILE A 100 5.14 -18.18 -8.16
C ILE A 100 6.35 -18.76 -8.90
N LEU A 101 7.20 -17.92 -9.50
CA LEU A 101 8.43 -18.35 -10.18
C LEU A 101 9.41 -19.03 -9.22
N LEU A 102 9.46 -18.57 -7.97
CA LEU A 102 10.25 -19.17 -6.91
C LEU A 102 9.70 -20.55 -6.51
N ILE A 103 8.39 -20.68 -6.30
CA ILE A 103 7.76 -21.97 -5.98
C ILE A 103 7.92 -22.97 -7.12
N MET A 104 7.86 -22.52 -8.37
CA MET A 104 8.09 -23.34 -9.56
C MET A 104 9.55 -23.82 -9.70
N GLY A 105 10.47 -23.38 -8.85
CA GLY A 105 11.88 -23.81 -8.86
C GLY A 105 12.68 -23.29 -10.05
N ILE A 106 12.11 -22.36 -10.83
CA ILE A 106 12.80 -21.69 -11.95
C ILE A 106 13.92 -20.78 -11.41
N ILE A 107 13.73 -20.24 -10.20
CA ILE A 107 14.75 -19.49 -9.47
C ILE A 107 15.27 -20.41 -8.36
N PRO A 108 16.46 -21.01 -8.50
CA PRO A 108 16.98 -21.94 -7.51
C PRO A 108 17.14 -21.24 -6.15
N PRO A 109 16.80 -21.91 -5.03
CA PRO A 109 17.15 -21.42 -3.71
C PRO A 109 18.68 -21.49 -3.58
N GLN A 110 19.32 -20.34 -3.42
CA GLN A 110 20.72 -20.22 -3.02
C GLN A 110 20.77 -19.57 -1.65
#